data_AF-A0A1Y1LMI6-F1
#
_entry.id   AF-A0A1Y1LMI6-F1
#
_cell.length_a   1.000
_cell.length_b   1.000
_cell.length_c   1.000
_cell.angle_alpha   90.00
_cell.angle_beta   90.00
_cell.angle_gamma   90.00
#
_symmetry.space_group_name_H-M   'P 1'
#
loop_
_entity.id
_entity.type
_entity.pdbx_description
1 polymer ?
#
loop_
_entity_poly.entity_id
_entity_poly.type
_entity_poly.pdbx_seq_one_letter_code
_entity_poly.pdbx_strand_id
1 'polypeptide(L)'
;FHSAVTALRKLEIEDLADYLLSYLAFSKLNPDTQRLFENTRRKSEIPSYDDIVTFVKEQAKICARTNAPSKIPSMAASFKHASSRDCSSINKAKAPHSFVVQDNTTVKCGICKSAAHVACMCPTFLEVSP
;
A
#
# COMPACT_ATOMS: atom_id res chain seq x y z
N PHE A 1 -19.47 -13.28 31.52
CA PHE A 1 -20.54 -13.09 30.51
C PHE A 1 -21.57 -12.04 30.95
N HIS A 2 -22.24 -12.23 32.10
CA HIS A 2 -23.22 -11.25 32.62
C HIS A 2 -22.64 -9.82 32.76
N SER A 3 -21.39 -9.68 33.21
CA SER A 3 -20.69 -8.40 33.28
C SER A 3 -20.59 -7.66 31.94
N ALA A 4 -20.33 -8.39 30.85
CA ALA A 4 -20.24 -7.82 29.50
C ALA A 4 -21.61 -7.36 28.99
N VAL A 5 -22.67 -8.13 29.25
CA VAL A 5 -24.05 -7.78 28.90
C VAL A 5 -24.49 -6.51 29.66
N THR A 6 -24.16 -6.42 30.96
CA THR A 6 -24.48 -5.24 31.77
C THR A 6 -23.69 -4.00 31.31
N ALA A 7 -22.41 -4.16 30.97
CA ALA A 7 -21.61 -3.06 30.43
C ALA A 7 -22.14 -2.56 29.08
N LEU A 8 -22.53 -3.48 28.20
CA LEU A 8 -23.10 -3.15 26.89
C LEU A 8 -24.45 -2.45 26.99
N ARG A 9 -25.30 -2.84 27.96
CA ARG A 9 -26.56 -2.11 28.24
C ARG A 9 -26.33 -0.71 28.81
N LYS A 10 -25.26 -0.52 29.58
CA LYS A 10 -24.89 0.79 30.16
C LYS A 10 -24.28 1.76 29.15
N LEU A 11 -23.82 1.28 28.00
CA LEU A 11 -23.27 2.13 26.93
C LEU A 11 -24.36 2.91 26.19
N GLU A 12 -25.65 2.61 26.41
CA GLU A 12 -26.81 3.32 25.85
C GLU A 12 -26.68 3.62 24.34
N ILE A 13 -26.16 2.63 23.59
CA ILE A 13 -26.02 2.73 22.13
C ILE A 13 -27.42 2.82 21.52
N GLU A 14 -27.65 3.86 20.72
CA GLU A 14 -28.95 4.17 20.12
C GLU A 14 -29.45 3.02 19.23
N ASP A 15 -28.58 2.50 18.35
CA ASP A 15 -28.84 1.29 17.57
C ASP A 15 -27.84 0.18 17.92
N LEU A 16 -28.23 -0.65 18.89
CA LEU A 16 -27.43 -1.79 19.31
C LEU A 16 -27.31 -2.86 18.21
N ALA A 17 -28.35 -3.03 17.38
CA ALA A 17 -28.34 -4.05 16.34
C ALA A 17 -27.34 -3.69 15.25
N ASP A 18 -27.33 -2.42 14.83
CA ASP A 18 -26.34 -1.90 13.89
C ASP A 18 -24.93 -2.02 14.44
N TYR A 19 -24.70 -1.66 15.72
CA TYR A 19 -23.39 -1.85 16.35
C TYR A 19 -22.90 -3.31 16.34
N LEU A 20 -23.78 -4.27 16.62
CA LEU A 20 -23.42 -5.68 16.58
C LEU A 20 -23.10 -6.14 15.16
N LEU A 21 -23.87 -5.69 14.17
CA LEU A 21 -23.59 -5.98 12.76
C LEU A 21 -22.27 -5.35 12.31
N SER A 22 -21.99 -4.11 12.72
CA SER A 22 -20.71 -3.44 12.49
C SER A 22 -19.55 -4.21 13.08
N TYR A 23 -19.67 -4.63 14.35
CA TYR A 23 -18.64 -5.41 15.02
C TYR A 23 -18.39 -6.75 14.33
N LEU A 24 -19.46 -7.46 13.93
CA LEU A 24 -19.35 -8.71 13.20
C LEU A 24 -18.69 -8.51 11.83
N ALA A 25 -19.13 -7.51 11.07
CA ALA A 25 -18.54 -7.17 9.78
C ALA A 25 -17.06 -6.83 9.92
N PHE A 26 -16.71 -6.00 10.91
CA PHE A 26 -15.34 -5.61 11.20
C PHE A 26 -14.48 -6.82 11.59
N SER A 27 -15.00 -7.75 12.39
CA SER A 27 -14.29 -8.96 12.82
C SER A 27 -13.91 -9.90 11.67
N LYS A 28 -14.59 -9.79 10.52
CA LYS A 28 -14.30 -10.58 9.31
C LYS A 28 -13.29 -9.92 8.38
N LEU A 29 -12.96 -8.65 8.60
CA LEU A 29 -11.92 -7.97 7.83
C LEU A 29 -10.53 -8.46 8.22
N ASN A 30 -9.62 -8.48 7.26
CA ASN A 30 -8.22 -8.79 7.54
C ASN A 30 -7.58 -7.67 8.39
N PRO A 31 -6.58 -7.98 9.23
CA PRO A 31 -5.95 -7.01 10.13
C PRO A 31 -5.45 -5.73 9.43
N ASP A 32 -4.88 -5.87 8.23
CA ASP A 32 -4.41 -4.72 7.44
C ASP A 32 -5.56 -3.80 6.99
N THR A 33 -6.69 -4.40 6.62
CA THR A 33 -7.90 -3.68 6.19
C THR A 33 -8.59 -3.00 7.38
N GLN A 34 -8.61 -3.64 8.55
CA GLN A 34 -9.08 -3.05 9.80
C GLN A 34 -8.26 -1.82 10.17
N ARG A 35 -6.93 -1.94 10.16
CA ARG A 35 -6.02 -0.83 10.46
C ARG A 35 -6.20 0.34 9.48
N LEU A 36 -6.45 0.03 8.21
CA LEU A 36 -6.71 1.05 7.21
C LEU A 36 -8.05 1.77 7.45
N PHE A 37 -9.09 1.03 7.84
CA PHE A 37 -10.37 1.60 8.22
C PHE A 37 -10.24 2.56 9.42
N GLU A 38 -9.58 2.12 10.49
CA GLU A 38 -9.32 2.93 11.69
C GLU A 38 -8.51 4.19 11.36
N ASN A 39 -7.48 4.07 10.52
CA ASN A 39 -6.68 5.20 10.08
C ASN A 39 -7.46 6.22 9.25
N THR A 40 -8.47 5.76 8.52
CA THR A 40 -9.32 6.59 7.64
C THR A 40 -10.35 7.36 8.46
N ARG A 41 -10.90 6.76 9.52
CA ARG A 41 -11.97 7.35 10.36
C ARG A 41 -11.52 7.85 11.73
N ARG A 42 -10.29 8.36 11.84
CA ARG A 42 -9.68 8.88 13.10
C ARG A 42 -10.47 9.95 13.88
N LYS A 43 -11.58 10.48 13.36
CA LYS A 43 -12.32 11.63 13.92
C LYS A 43 -13.83 11.38 14.15
N SER A 44 -14.33 10.17 13.93
CA SER A 44 -15.77 9.87 13.92
C SER A 44 -16.22 9.08 15.16
N GLU A 45 -17.49 9.25 15.52
CA GLU A 45 -18.30 8.37 16.38
C GLU A 45 -18.27 6.90 15.91
N ILE A 46 -18.82 6.01 16.76
CA ILE A 46 -18.94 4.57 16.52
C ILE A 46 -19.43 4.31 15.08
N PRO A 47 -18.69 3.54 14.27
CA PRO A 47 -19.05 3.32 12.87
C PRO A 47 -20.31 2.46 12.73
N SER A 48 -21.17 2.85 11.80
CA SER A 48 -22.34 2.07 11.41
C SER A 48 -21.98 0.90 10.51
N TYR A 49 -22.93 0.00 10.25
CA TYR A 49 -22.68 -1.14 9.36
C TYR A 49 -22.44 -0.64 7.92
N ASP A 50 -23.24 0.33 7.49
CA ASP A 50 -23.15 0.92 6.15
C ASP A 50 -21.83 1.64 5.91
N ASP A 51 -21.23 2.19 6.96
CA ASP A 51 -19.90 2.79 6.92
C ASP A 51 -18.81 1.78 6.55
N ILE A 52 -18.87 0.59 7.16
CA ILE A 52 -17.93 -0.50 6.88
C ILE A 52 -18.15 -1.03 5.47
N VAL A 53 -19.40 -1.23 5.06
CA VAL A 53 -19.75 -1.68 3.71
C VAL A 53 -19.25 -0.70 2.66
N THR A 54 -19.43 0.61 2.88
CA THR A 54 -18.98 1.66 1.96
C THR A 54 -17.46 1.66 1.83
N PHE A 55 -16.75 1.60 2.96
CA PHE A 55 -15.29 1.51 2.96
C PHE A 55 -14.78 0.27 2.20
N VAL A 56 -15.36 -0.91 2.45
CA VAL A 56 -14.95 -2.15 1.77
C VAL A 56 -15.19 -2.05 0.26
N LYS A 57 -16.32 -1.47 -0.16
CA LYS A 57 -16.60 -1.22 -1.60
C LYS A 57 -15.58 -0.28 -2.22
N GLU A 58 -15.15 0.76 -1.52
CA GLU A 58 -14.12 1.68 -1.99
C GLU A 58 -12.76 1.00 -2.11
N GLN A 59 -12.37 0.23 -1.09
CA GLN A 59 -11.13 -0.53 -1.11
C GLN A 59 -11.10 -1.56 -2.23
N ALA A 60 -12.21 -2.26 -2.48
CA ALA A 60 -12.32 -3.18 -3.61
C ALA A 60 -12.15 -2.45 -4.96
N LYS A 61 -12.73 -1.27 -5.12
CA LYS A 61 -12.55 -0.43 -6.32
C LYS A 61 -11.09 0.00 -6.50
N ILE A 62 -10.40 0.37 -5.43
CA ILE A 62 -8.98 0.74 -5.47
C ILE A 62 -8.15 -0.46 -5.90
N CYS A 63 -8.33 -1.61 -5.25
CA CYS A 63 -7.62 -2.84 -5.61
C CYS A 63 -7.85 -3.24 -7.07
N ALA A 64 -9.08 -3.12 -7.57
CA ALA A 64 -9.39 -3.42 -8.97
C ALA A 64 -8.66 -2.49 -9.95
N ARG A 65 -8.44 -1.21 -9.58
CA ARG A 65 -7.73 -0.22 -10.42
C ARG A 65 -6.20 -0.36 -10.33
N THR A 66 -5.66 -0.67 -9.15
CA THR A 66 -4.22 -0.81 -8.94
C THR A 66 -3.67 -2.14 -9.42
N ASN A 67 -4.49 -3.20 -9.36
CA ASN A 67 -4.11 -4.55 -9.78
C ASN A 67 -4.53 -4.85 -11.23
N ALA A 68 -5.16 -3.90 -11.92
CA ALA A 68 -5.36 -4.02 -13.36
C ALA A 68 -3.96 -4.10 -13.99
N PRO A 69 -3.64 -5.17 -14.74
CA PRO A 69 -2.41 -5.19 -15.52
C PRO A 69 -2.50 -3.98 -16.45
N SER A 70 -1.60 -3.03 -16.26
CA SER A 70 -1.44 -1.94 -17.21
C SER A 70 -1.22 -2.63 -18.56
N LYS A 71 -2.23 -2.56 -19.43
CA LYS A 71 -2.05 -2.84 -20.85
C LYS A 71 -1.19 -1.69 -21.35
N ILE A 72 0.11 -1.74 -21.04
CA ILE A 72 1.13 -0.96 -21.72
C ILE A 72 1.03 -1.46 -23.15
N PRO A 73 0.63 -0.62 -24.13
CA PRO A 73 0.77 -1.00 -25.51
C PRO A 73 2.26 -1.24 -25.70
N SER A 74 2.65 -2.49 -25.97
CA SER A 74 4.01 -2.82 -26.40
C SER A 74 4.22 -2.18 -27.77
N MET A 75 4.56 -0.89 -27.77
CA MET A 75 5.21 -0.26 -28.90
C MET A 75 6.67 -0.66 -28.80
N ALA A 76 7.01 -1.76 -29.45
CA ALA A 76 8.37 -2.09 -29.82
C ALA A 76 8.88 -1.01 -30.79
N ALA A 77 9.28 0.13 -30.23
CA ALA A 77 10.01 1.18 -30.95
C ALA A 77 11.48 1.06 -30.56
N SER A 78 12.29 0.66 -31.53
CA SER A 78 13.74 0.55 -31.46
C SER A 78 14.36 1.84 -30.92
N PHE A 79 14.89 1.80 -29.70
CA PHE A 79 15.63 2.92 -29.12
C PHE A 79 16.99 3.06 -29.82
N LYS A 80 17.04 3.94 -30.83
CA LYS A 80 18.29 4.56 -31.30
C LYS A 80 18.62 5.72 -30.34
N HIS A 81 19.85 5.71 -29.86
CA HIS A 81 20.49 6.80 -29.11
C HIS A 81 20.27 8.16 -29.80
N ALA A 82 19.73 9.14 -29.07
CA ALA A 82 19.94 10.56 -29.38
C ALA A 82 19.73 11.43 -28.13
N SER A 83 20.63 12.38 -28.01
CA SER A 83 20.87 13.34 -26.93
C SER A 83 19.70 14.27 -26.57
N SER A 84 19.66 14.62 -25.29
CA SER A 84 19.19 15.88 -24.67
C SER A 84 18.39 16.87 -25.53
N ARG A 85 17.18 17.21 -25.06
CA ARG A 85 16.69 18.59 -24.94
C ARG A 85 15.45 18.63 -24.03
N ASP A 86 15.44 19.64 -23.18
CA ASP A 86 14.43 19.99 -22.19
C ASP A 86 12.99 20.04 -22.72
N CYS A 87 12.06 19.64 -21.87
CA CYS A 87 10.80 20.38 -21.72
C CYS A 87 10.38 20.42 -20.26
N SER A 88 10.25 21.65 -19.77
CA SER A 88 9.70 22.03 -18.49
C SER A 88 8.19 21.76 -18.46
N SER A 89 7.68 21.38 -17.28
CA SER A 89 6.55 22.02 -16.57
C SER A 89 5.60 21.05 -15.84
N ILE A 90 5.51 21.27 -14.52
CA ILE A 90 4.33 21.14 -13.63
C ILE A 90 3.74 19.72 -13.41
N ASN A 91 4.30 19.00 -12.43
CA ASN A 91 3.64 18.61 -11.17
C ASN A 91 4.58 17.69 -10.36
N LYS A 92 5.16 18.22 -9.28
CA LYS A 92 6.10 17.49 -8.41
C LYS A 92 5.32 16.54 -7.50
N ALA A 93 5.18 15.28 -7.89
CA ALA A 93 4.97 14.21 -6.92
C ALA A 93 6.25 14.09 -6.07
N LYS A 94 6.13 14.24 -4.74
CA LYS A 94 7.27 14.04 -3.82
C LYS A 94 7.68 12.57 -3.88
N ALA A 95 8.75 12.28 -4.61
CA ALA A 95 9.39 10.98 -4.59
C ALA A 95 9.86 10.65 -3.16
N PRO A 96 9.77 9.38 -2.71
CA PRO A 96 10.39 8.99 -1.46
C PRO A 96 11.90 9.20 -1.58
N HIS A 97 12.44 10.10 -0.76
CA HIS A 97 13.88 10.36 -0.70
C HIS A 97 14.58 9.18 -0.04
N SER A 98 15.07 8.22 -0.83
CA SER A 98 16.14 7.33 -0.37
C SER A 98 17.43 8.16 -0.32
N PHE A 99 18.06 8.25 0.85
CA PHE A 99 19.41 8.80 0.97
C PHE A 99 20.38 7.85 0.27
N VAL A 100 20.91 8.28 -0.88
CA VAL A 100 22.07 7.63 -1.50
C VAL A 100 23.27 8.46 -1.09
N VAL A 101 24.19 7.86 -0.33
CA VAL A 101 25.50 8.45 -0.07
C VAL A 101 26.26 8.42 -1.39
N GLN A 102 26.45 9.58 -2.01
CA GLN A 102 27.20 9.70 -3.25
C GLN A 102 28.69 9.77 -2.93
N ASP A 103 29.26 8.61 -2.62
CA ASP A 103 30.72 8.45 -2.66
C ASP A 103 31.12 8.39 -4.14
N ASN A 104 32.06 9.25 -4.57
CA ASN A 104 32.59 9.33 -5.95
C ASN A 104 33.39 8.09 -6.40
N THR A 105 33.06 6.92 -5.88
CA THR A 105 33.63 5.64 -6.28
C THR A 105 32.80 5.07 -7.43
N THR A 106 33.46 4.53 -8.45
CA THR A 106 32.81 3.80 -9.54
C THR A 106 31.84 2.79 -8.94
N VAL A 107 30.55 2.87 -9.25
CA VAL A 107 29.52 1.99 -8.70
C VAL A 107 29.91 0.54 -8.98
N LYS A 108 30.24 -0.21 -7.93
CA LYS A 108 30.56 -1.64 -7.99
C LYS A 108 29.50 -2.40 -7.22
N CYS A 109 29.20 -3.63 -7.63
CA CYS A 109 28.29 -4.46 -6.85
C CYS A 109 28.85 -4.69 -5.44
N GLY A 110 28.04 -4.47 -4.40
CA GLY A 110 28.44 -4.67 -3.00
C GLY A 110 28.73 -6.14 -2.64
N ILE A 111 28.32 -7.08 -3.48
CA ILE A 111 28.44 -8.53 -3.25
C ILE A 111 29.68 -9.07 -3.97
N CYS A 112 29.74 -9.00 -5.30
CA CYS A 112 30.87 -9.55 -6.07
C CYS A 112 31.98 -8.53 -6.37
N LYS A 113 31.86 -7.27 -5.91
CA LYS A 113 32.82 -6.16 -6.09
C LYS A 113 33.23 -5.89 -7.55
N SER A 114 32.47 -6.43 -8.49
CA SER A 114 32.70 -6.33 -9.93
C SER A 114 31.85 -5.18 -10.51
N ALA A 115 31.35 -5.32 -11.75
CA ALA A 115 30.52 -4.31 -12.40
C ALA A 115 29.25 -3.93 -11.59
N ALA A 116 28.74 -2.72 -11.83
CA ALA A 116 27.47 -2.26 -11.26
C ALA A 116 26.30 -3.14 -11.73
N HIS A 117 25.58 -3.73 -10.78
CA HIS A 117 24.29 -4.39 -11.03
C HIS A 117 23.44 -4.39 -9.76
N VAL A 118 22.14 -4.63 -9.94
CA VAL A 118 21.20 -4.82 -8.84
C VAL A 118 21.49 -6.17 -8.16
N ALA A 119 21.42 -6.23 -6.83
CA ALA A 119 21.76 -7.42 -6.05
C ALA A 119 21.05 -8.70 -6.51
N CYS A 120 19.79 -8.60 -6.95
CA CYS A 120 19.03 -9.74 -7.48
C CYS A 120 19.56 -10.33 -8.81
N MET A 121 20.46 -9.62 -9.49
CA MET A 121 21.13 -10.10 -10.71
C MET A 121 22.60 -10.44 -10.46
N CYS A 122 23.05 -10.45 -9.20
CA CYS A 122 24.41 -10.81 -8.86
C CYS A 122 24.58 -12.34 -8.94
N PRO A 123 25.51 -12.87 -9.76
CA PRO A 123 25.72 -14.31 -9.89
C PRO A 123 26.07 -14.96 -8.56
N THR A 124 26.95 -14.31 -7.79
CA THR A 124 27.37 -14.78 -6.47
C THR A 124 26.24 -14.74 -5.43
N PHE A 125 25.27 -13.82 -5.58
CA PHE A 125 24.12 -13.78 -4.69
C PHE A 125 23.16 -14.94 -4.97
N LEU A 126 22.92 -15.24 -6.24
CA LEU A 126 22.05 -16.34 -6.67
C LEU A 126 22.58 -17.71 -6.26
N GLU A 127 23.90 -17.88 -6.14
CA GLU A 127 24.51 -19.12 -5.62
C GLU A 127 24.38 -19.28 -4.10
N VAL A 128 24.21 -18.18 -3.35
CA VAL A 128 24.17 -18.19 -1.89
C VAL A 128 22.74 -18.08 -1.36
N SER A 129 21.79 -17.57 -2.14
CA SER A 129 20.36 -17.55 -1.78
C SER A 129 19.67 -18.87 -2.16
N PRO A 130 19.00 -19.58 -1.23
CA PRO A 130 18.27 -20.80 -1.52
C PRO A 130 17.04 -20.59 -2.42
#